data_AF-A0A6I9Z2P9-F1
#
_entry.id   AF-A0A6I9Z2P9-F1
#
_cell.length_a   1.000
_cell.length_b   1.000
_cell.length_c   1.000
_cell.angle_alpha   90.00
_cell.angle_beta   90.00
_cell.angle_gamma   90.00
#
_symmetry.space_group_name_H-M   'P 1'
#
loop_
_entity.id
_entity.type
_entity.pdbx_description
1 polymer ?
#
loop_
_entity_poly.entity_id
_entity_poly.type
_entity_poly.pdbx_seq_one_letter_code
_entity_poly.pdbx_strand_id
1 'polypeptide(L)'
;MSLAPSTSCEIMSLAPSTSCDIMSLVPSTSCEIMSLAAQKIRLQQHNFLMDSQRSCDLLVKGIQSIDVTGDFNPCELLLRGDRARPVLRDSKGQVLIAASQYGKGRMVVTGHEAMLKLPQFLPFIKNALDWLKPSRMAPVGVHRSLDALFELLLSRDIKVRPNARLGNVLGVFCRDAYGDVQADDLVRFVKRGGGLLIGGQASDWSSQHGKEEVLDHFPGNLVTNVAGVYFTATLGEHGIFPVPETIWRDPVITRSTNSSINTQRHYNSLLRGIPSIDVTGDFIPCKLLLSGDQAFPVLVDLKRQVLIAAAHYGKGRMVVTAHEAMIQLPQFLPFIKNALGWLKPTPKKRIGVHRSLEALSMLLLSNGIKIQPDATLEDSLEVFCRDAYDSAQADDLVQFVKRGGGLLIGGQAWLWSHPHGKEGVLARFPGNLVTGVAGVYFTAKEGQNGIFAVPENVWNDPSIAQ
;
A
#
# COMPACT_ATOMS: atom_id res chain seq x y z
N MET A 1 36.63 13.38 47.87
CA MET A 1 35.80 12.55 48.77
C MET A 1 34.52 13.31 49.08
N SER A 2 33.39 12.58 49.18
CA SER A 2 32.01 13.03 49.44
C SER A 2 31.23 13.47 48.19
N LEU A 3 30.56 12.54 47.49
CA LEU A 3 29.22 11.96 47.73
C LEU A 3 28.07 12.93 47.45
N ALA A 4 27.33 12.61 46.37
CA ALA A 4 26.03 13.17 46.04
C ALA A 4 24.94 12.67 47.01
N PRO A 5 23.77 13.33 47.05
CA PRO A 5 22.52 12.66 47.40
C PRO A 5 21.50 12.62 46.24
N SER A 6 20.71 11.57 46.35
CA SER A 6 19.70 10.98 45.48
C SER A 6 18.43 11.81 45.24
N THR A 7 17.80 11.51 44.12
CA THR A 7 16.44 11.85 43.71
C THR A 7 15.35 11.23 44.59
N SER A 8 14.25 11.97 44.79
CA SER A 8 12.91 11.41 45.02
C SER A 8 11.86 12.41 44.53
N CYS A 9 10.98 12.00 43.62
CA CYS A 9 9.84 12.81 43.17
C CYS A 9 8.58 11.98 43.39
N GLU A 10 7.77 12.37 44.37
CA GLU A 10 6.48 11.76 44.68
C GLU A 10 5.41 12.23 43.70
N ILE A 11 4.54 11.29 43.30
CA ILE A 11 3.39 11.52 42.42
C ILE A 11 2.19 11.83 43.31
N MET A 12 1.66 13.06 43.24
CA MET A 12 0.32 13.39 43.74
C MET A 12 -0.60 13.82 42.60
N SER A 13 -1.71 13.10 42.46
CA SER A 13 -2.81 13.37 41.53
C SER A 13 -3.73 14.45 42.07
N LEU A 14 -4.06 15.48 41.29
CA LEU A 14 -5.29 16.29 41.44
C LEU A 14 -5.64 16.93 40.08
N ALA A 15 -6.93 17.01 39.77
CA ALA A 15 -7.54 17.74 38.66
C ALA A 15 -8.69 18.62 39.21
N PRO A 16 -9.30 19.54 38.44
CA PRO A 16 -8.71 20.57 37.57
C PRO A 16 -9.26 21.99 37.91
N SER A 17 -8.45 23.05 37.80
CA SER A 17 -8.97 24.42 37.61
C SER A 17 -7.92 25.39 37.06
N THR A 18 -8.21 25.90 35.86
CA THR A 18 -7.89 27.22 35.27
C THR A 18 -6.54 27.93 35.51
N SER A 19 -5.97 28.29 34.35
CA SER A 19 -5.18 29.49 34.02
C SER A 19 -3.66 29.30 33.86
N CYS A 20 -3.24 29.70 32.66
CA CYS A 20 -1.89 29.84 32.12
C CYS A 20 -0.79 30.17 33.13
N ASP A 21 0.26 29.35 33.10
CA ASP A 21 1.65 29.79 33.01
C ASP A 21 2.47 28.69 32.32
N ILE A 22 2.85 28.92 31.06
CA ILE A 22 3.75 28.04 30.32
C ILE A 22 5.16 28.38 30.78
N MET A 23 5.67 27.67 31.79
CA MET A 23 7.11 27.63 32.03
C MET A 23 7.76 26.92 30.83
N SER A 24 8.59 27.69 30.12
CA SER A 24 9.53 27.25 29.10
C SER A 24 10.31 26.02 29.57
N LEU A 25 9.95 24.85 29.03
CA LEU A 25 10.81 23.68 29.07
C LEU A 25 11.94 23.91 28.06
N VAL A 26 13.16 23.73 28.55
CA VAL A 26 14.41 23.89 27.80
C VAL A 26 14.37 23.03 26.52
N PRO A 27 14.78 23.56 25.34
CA PRO A 27 14.67 22.85 24.05
C PRO A 27 15.37 21.47 24.00
N SER A 28 16.36 21.23 24.86
CA SER A 28 17.16 20.00 24.87
C SER A 28 16.41 18.77 25.35
N THR A 29 15.57 18.89 26.39
CA THR A 29 14.84 17.75 26.95
C THR A 29 13.69 17.30 26.06
N SER A 30 13.03 18.23 25.36
CA SER A 30 12.03 17.90 24.33
C SER A 30 12.69 17.17 23.15
N CYS A 31 13.87 17.60 22.71
CA CYS A 31 14.61 16.94 21.62
C CYS A 31 15.09 15.53 22.01
N GLU A 32 15.54 15.32 23.26
CA GLU A 32 15.96 14.01 23.77
C GLU A 32 14.78 13.05 23.98
N ILE A 33 13.66 13.52 24.55
CA ILE A 33 12.45 12.71 24.73
C ILE A 33 11.86 12.32 23.37
N MET A 34 11.91 13.23 22.37
CA MET A 34 11.44 12.97 21.01
C MET A 34 12.39 12.07 20.20
N SER A 35 13.71 12.17 20.42
CA SER A 35 14.71 11.22 19.92
C SER A 35 14.46 9.82 20.48
N LEU A 36 14.20 9.70 21.78
CA LEU A 36 13.83 8.42 22.40
C LEU A 36 12.49 7.90 21.88
N ALA A 37 11.48 8.73 21.66
CA ALA A 37 10.19 8.30 21.12
C ALA A 37 10.30 7.80 19.67
N ALA A 38 11.03 8.52 18.81
CA ALA A 38 11.29 8.12 17.43
C ALA A 38 12.20 6.87 17.34
N GLN A 39 13.21 6.77 18.22
CA GLN A 39 14.01 5.55 18.37
C GLN A 39 13.17 4.39 18.90
N LYS A 40 12.24 4.62 19.84
CA LYS A 40 11.35 3.61 20.39
C LYS A 40 10.32 3.14 19.35
N ILE A 41 9.81 4.02 18.50
CA ILE A 41 8.96 3.66 17.36
C ILE A 41 9.76 2.89 16.31
N ARG A 42 10.98 3.33 15.96
CA ARG A 42 11.88 2.58 15.06
C ARG A 42 12.26 1.22 15.64
N LEU A 43 12.55 1.13 16.94
CA LEU A 43 12.85 -0.12 17.64
C LEU A 43 11.61 -1.01 17.75
N GLN A 44 10.41 -0.45 17.94
CA GLN A 44 9.16 -1.22 17.95
C GLN A 44 8.81 -1.72 16.55
N GLN A 45 8.98 -0.91 15.50
CA GLN A 45 8.82 -1.33 14.10
C GLN A 45 9.88 -2.37 13.72
N HIS A 46 11.13 -2.18 14.13
CA HIS A 46 12.23 -3.11 13.90
C HIS A 46 12.03 -4.43 14.66
N ASN A 47 11.60 -4.39 15.92
CA ASN A 47 11.27 -5.59 16.72
C ASN A 47 10.02 -6.31 16.19
N PHE A 48 9.00 -5.59 15.73
CA PHE A 48 7.83 -6.18 15.07
C PHE A 48 8.21 -6.84 13.73
N LEU A 49 9.08 -6.20 12.94
CA LEU A 49 9.62 -6.78 11.70
C LEU A 49 10.50 -8.00 11.99
N MET A 50 11.34 -7.97 13.03
CA MET A 50 12.17 -9.10 13.48
C MET A 50 11.34 -10.28 14.02
N ASP A 51 10.25 -10.02 14.74
CA ASP A 51 9.31 -11.06 15.20
C ASP A 51 8.51 -11.63 14.03
N SER A 52 8.08 -10.80 13.08
CA SER A 52 7.46 -11.27 11.83
C SER A 52 8.44 -12.10 10.98
N GLN A 53 9.73 -11.77 10.98
CA GLN A 53 10.78 -12.51 10.27
C GLN A 53 10.99 -13.91 10.86
N ARG A 54 11.22 -14.02 12.19
CA ARG A 54 11.32 -15.32 12.87
C ARG A 54 10.04 -16.14 12.74
N SER A 55 8.89 -15.46 12.59
CA SER A 55 7.60 -16.12 12.39
C SER A 55 7.53 -16.84 11.04
N CYS A 56 8.01 -16.24 9.94
CA CYS A 56 7.88 -16.82 8.61
C CYS A 56 8.79 -18.06 8.40
N ASP A 57 9.93 -18.16 9.07
CA ASP A 57 10.81 -19.36 9.00
C ASP A 57 10.07 -20.66 9.40
N LEU A 58 9.00 -20.55 10.20
CA LEU A 58 8.14 -21.69 10.53
C LEU A 58 7.42 -22.29 9.32
N LEU A 59 7.20 -21.52 8.25
CA LEU A 59 6.57 -21.98 7.01
C LEU A 59 7.41 -23.04 6.31
N VAL A 60 8.73 -22.94 6.42
CA VAL A 60 9.69 -23.78 5.70
C VAL A 60 10.40 -24.78 6.60
N LYS A 61 10.03 -24.82 7.88
CA LYS A 61 10.64 -25.70 8.88
C LYS A 61 10.60 -27.17 8.44
N GLY A 62 11.77 -27.78 8.31
CA GLY A 62 11.93 -29.18 7.91
C GLY A 62 11.69 -29.46 6.43
N ILE A 63 11.62 -28.42 5.58
CA ILE A 63 11.40 -28.54 4.15
C ILE A 63 12.66 -28.06 3.44
N GLN A 64 13.33 -28.97 2.72
CA GLN A 64 14.55 -28.65 1.95
C GLN A 64 14.23 -28.21 0.53
N SER A 65 13.16 -28.73 -0.04
CA SER A 65 12.69 -28.39 -1.37
C SER A 65 11.17 -28.57 -1.46
N ILE A 66 10.56 -27.87 -2.41
CA ILE A 66 9.15 -28.04 -2.76
C ILE A 66 9.08 -28.49 -4.21
N ASP A 67 8.38 -29.59 -4.42
CA ASP A 67 8.12 -30.16 -5.74
C ASP A 67 6.91 -29.46 -6.38
N VAL A 68 7.18 -28.60 -7.37
CA VAL A 68 6.19 -27.87 -8.17
C VAL A 68 6.02 -28.55 -9.54
N THR A 69 6.26 -29.86 -9.62
CA THR A 69 5.90 -30.65 -10.80
C THR A 69 4.43 -31.08 -10.75
N GLY A 70 3.84 -31.30 -11.92
CA GLY A 70 2.44 -31.67 -12.09
C GLY A 70 1.79 -30.95 -13.26
N ASP A 71 0.54 -31.31 -13.55
CA ASP A 71 -0.24 -30.73 -14.65
C ASP A 71 -0.99 -29.46 -14.18
N PHE A 72 -0.24 -28.41 -13.89
CA PHE A 72 -0.76 -27.08 -13.53
C PHE A 72 0.29 -26.01 -13.77
N ASN A 73 -0.07 -24.79 -14.16
CA ASN A 73 0.90 -23.74 -14.48
C ASN A 73 0.88 -22.62 -13.43
N PRO A 74 1.81 -22.58 -12.45
CA PRO A 74 1.81 -21.53 -11.46
C PRO A 74 2.11 -20.17 -12.11
N CYS A 75 1.51 -19.09 -11.62
CA CYS A 75 1.92 -17.74 -11.99
C CYS A 75 2.97 -17.19 -11.00
N GLU A 76 3.78 -16.24 -11.47
CA GLU A 76 4.61 -15.40 -10.63
C GLU A 76 3.73 -14.57 -9.69
N LEU A 77 4.14 -14.49 -8.43
CA LEU A 77 3.63 -13.56 -7.43
C LEU A 77 4.51 -12.32 -7.36
N LEU A 78 3.93 -11.16 -7.62
CA LEU A 78 4.57 -9.87 -7.45
C LEU A 78 4.43 -9.43 -5.98
N LEU A 79 5.55 -9.12 -5.34
CA LEU A 79 5.59 -8.63 -3.97
C LEU A 79 5.85 -7.12 -3.95
N ARG A 80 5.02 -6.40 -3.21
CA ARG A 80 5.12 -4.94 -3.00
C ARG A 80 5.12 -4.62 -1.50
N GLY A 81 5.87 -3.60 -1.12
CA GLY A 81 5.95 -3.12 0.26
C GLY A 81 6.84 -3.97 1.16
N ASP A 82 6.90 -3.57 2.43
CA ASP A 82 7.89 -4.05 3.41
C ASP A 82 7.43 -5.27 4.23
N ARG A 83 6.21 -5.78 4.03
CA ARG A 83 5.65 -6.92 4.80
C ARG A 83 5.53 -8.22 4.01
N ALA A 84 5.43 -8.15 2.69
CA ALA A 84 5.36 -9.33 1.84
C ALA A 84 6.74 -9.99 1.75
N ARG A 85 6.78 -11.32 1.86
CA ARG A 85 8.02 -12.10 1.81
C ARG A 85 7.86 -13.28 0.86
N PRO A 86 8.87 -13.57 0.03
CA PRO A 86 8.88 -14.77 -0.77
C PRO A 86 9.14 -15.98 0.12
N VAL A 87 8.39 -17.04 -0.07
CA VAL A 87 8.54 -18.32 0.64
C VAL A 87 9.17 -19.37 -0.27
N LEU A 88 8.78 -19.37 -1.55
CA LEU A 88 9.35 -20.22 -2.59
C LEU A 88 9.63 -19.38 -3.84
N ARG A 89 10.81 -19.58 -4.44
CA ARG A 89 11.17 -19.02 -5.73
C ARG A 89 11.56 -20.11 -6.71
N ASP A 90 11.31 -19.86 -7.98
CA ASP A 90 11.84 -20.70 -9.05
C ASP A 90 13.31 -20.38 -9.38
N SER A 91 13.87 -21.05 -10.39
CA SER A 91 15.27 -20.90 -10.77
C SER A 91 15.57 -19.53 -11.41
N LYS A 92 14.55 -18.84 -11.91
CA LYS A 92 14.61 -17.46 -12.40
C LYS A 92 14.43 -16.42 -11.29
N GLY A 93 14.20 -16.85 -10.05
CA GLY A 93 13.94 -15.97 -8.92
C GLY A 93 12.51 -15.43 -8.84
N GLN A 94 11.60 -15.92 -9.68
CA GLN A 94 10.18 -15.56 -9.62
C GLN A 94 9.55 -16.20 -8.39
N VAL A 95 8.67 -15.46 -7.71
CA VAL A 95 8.06 -15.95 -6.46
C VAL A 95 6.86 -16.82 -6.79
N LEU A 96 6.83 -18.06 -6.29
CA LEU A 96 5.72 -19.00 -6.49
C LEU A 96 4.85 -19.15 -5.25
N ILE A 97 5.42 -18.88 -4.07
CA ILE A 97 4.70 -18.85 -2.79
C ILE A 97 5.15 -17.62 -2.03
N ALA A 98 4.21 -16.89 -1.44
CA ALA A 98 4.47 -15.71 -0.64
C ALA A 98 3.71 -15.74 0.69
N ALA A 99 4.26 -15.06 1.69
CA ALA A 99 3.60 -14.83 2.97
C ALA A 99 3.61 -13.35 3.32
N SER A 100 2.56 -12.88 3.98
CA SER A 100 2.47 -11.48 4.40
C SER A 100 1.52 -11.29 5.58
N GLN A 101 1.48 -10.07 6.11
CA GLN A 101 0.63 -9.66 7.22
C GLN A 101 -0.21 -8.44 6.85
N TYR A 102 -1.48 -8.45 7.26
CA TYR A 102 -2.38 -7.30 7.13
C TYR A 102 -3.24 -7.13 8.39
N GLY A 103 -3.20 -5.93 8.97
CA GLY A 103 -3.81 -5.68 10.29
C GLY A 103 -3.19 -6.61 11.34
N LYS A 104 -4.03 -7.39 12.02
CA LYS A 104 -3.62 -8.40 13.01
C LYS A 104 -3.49 -9.81 12.42
N GLY A 105 -3.85 -10.01 11.15
CA GLY A 105 -3.89 -11.32 10.51
C GLY A 105 -2.74 -11.58 9.55
N ARG A 106 -2.78 -12.76 8.94
CA ARG A 106 -1.71 -13.33 8.12
C ARG A 106 -2.27 -13.93 6.83
N MET A 107 -1.46 -13.90 5.77
CA MET A 107 -1.80 -14.48 4.47
C MET A 107 -0.65 -15.36 3.97
N VAL A 108 -0.98 -16.52 3.42
CA VAL A 108 -0.10 -17.34 2.58
C VAL A 108 -0.77 -17.46 1.21
N VAL A 109 -0.01 -17.13 0.17
CA VAL A 109 -0.47 -17.06 -1.23
C VAL A 109 0.35 -18.01 -2.08
N THR A 110 -0.29 -18.87 -2.86
CA THR A 110 0.37 -19.77 -3.83
C THR A 110 0.00 -19.40 -5.26
N GLY A 111 0.97 -19.44 -6.19
CA GLY A 111 0.79 -19.09 -7.60
C GLY A 111 -0.10 -20.06 -8.41
N HIS A 112 -0.62 -21.11 -7.77
CA HIS A 112 -1.68 -21.96 -8.31
C HIS A 112 -2.49 -22.58 -7.16
N GLU A 113 -3.78 -22.85 -7.36
CA GLU A 113 -4.61 -23.55 -6.37
C GLU A 113 -4.29 -25.05 -6.29
N ALA A 114 -3.73 -25.64 -7.35
CA ALA A 114 -3.27 -27.03 -7.37
C ALA A 114 -2.16 -27.29 -6.33
N MET A 115 -1.34 -26.27 -6.04
CA MET A 115 -0.33 -26.32 -4.97
C MET A 115 -0.95 -26.49 -3.58
N LEU A 116 -2.26 -26.25 -3.43
CA LEU A 116 -3.00 -26.50 -2.20
C LEU A 116 -3.74 -27.86 -2.22
N LYS A 117 -3.82 -28.52 -3.38
CA LYS A 117 -4.61 -29.74 -3.58
C LYS A 117 -3.75 -31.00 -3.68
N LEU A 118 -2.48 -30.85 -4.06
CA LEU A 118 -1.59 -31.97 -4.37
C LEU A 118 -0.80 -32.47 -3.13
N PRO A 119 -0.64 -33.80 -2.94
CA PRO A 119 0.00 -34.36 -1.75
C PRO A 119 1.44 -33.91 -1.49
N GLN A 120 2.23 -33.61 -2.52
CA GLN A 120 3.62 -33.19 -2.34
C GLN A 120 3.77 -31.84 -1.61
N PHE A 121 2.72 -31.01 -1.59
CA PHE A 121 2.70 -29.75 -0.86
C PHE A 121 2.25 -29.91 0.60
N LEU A 122 1.80 -31.10 1.02
CA LEU A 122 1.25 -31.32 2.35
C LEU A 122 2.18 -30.90 3.51
N PRO A 123 3.51 -31.17 3.48
CA PRO A 123 4.41 -30.68 4.53
C PRO A 123 4.37 -29.16 4.67
N PHE A 124 4.40 -28.44 3.55
CA PHE A 124 4.29 -26.98 3.52
C PHE A 124 2.92 -26.51 4.01
N ILE A 125 1.83 -27.12 3.54
CA ILE A 125 0.46 -26.77 3.94
C ILE A 125 0.29 -26.90 5.46
N LYS A 126 0.86 -27.93 6.11
CA LYS A 126 0.82 -28.07 7.57
C LYS A 126 1.48 -26.88 8.27
N ASN A 127 2.69 -26.54 7.85
CA ASN A 127 3.42 -25.39 8.38
C ASN A 127 2.64 -24.08 8.15
N ALA A 128 2.05 -23.90 6.96
CA ALA A 128 1.22 -22.76 6.63
C ALA A 128 -0.03 -22.66 7.51
N LEU A 129 -0.75 -23.75 7.74
CA LEU A 129 -1.94 -23.74 8.60
C LEU A 129 -1.59 -23.38 10.05
N ASP A 130 -0.52 -23.94 10.59
CA ASP A 130 -0.08 -23.62 11.95
C ASP A 130 0.42 -22.18 12.05
N TRP A 131 1.14 -21.71 11.03
CA TRP A 131 1.55 -20.31 10.94
C TRP A 131 0.36 -19.36 10.77
N LEU A 132 -0.73 -19.75 10.13
CA LEU A 132 -1.89 -18.86 9.92
C LEU A 132 -2.78 -18.74 11.16
N LYS A 133 -2.87 -19.79 11.99
CA LYS A 133 -3.77 -19.86 13.16
C LYS A 133 -3.53 -18.75 14.18
N PRO A 134 -4.51 -17.88 14.48
CA PRO A 134 -4.38 -16.87 15.52
C PRO A 134 -4.26 -17.47 16.93
N SER A 135 -4.71 -18.71 17.12
CA SER A 135 -4.54 -19.49 18.34
C SER A 135 -4.49 -20.99 18.01
N ARG A 136 -3.93 -21.81 18.90
CA ARG A 136 -3.78 -23.26 18.67
C ARG A 136 -5.10 -23.98 18.38
N MET A 137 -6.20 -23.50 18.94
CA MET A 137 -7.54 -24.09 18.79
C MET A 137 -8.39 -23.41 17.70
N ALA A 138 -7.82 -22.43 16.99
CA ALA A 138 -8.51 -21.71 15.93
C ALA A 138 -9.04 -22.67 14.85
N PRO A 139 -10.35 -22.67 14.55
CA PRO A 139 -10.91 -23.54 13.52
C PRO A 139 -10.37 -23.18 12.13
N VAL A 140 -10.03 -24.22 11.37
CA VAL A 140 -9.64 -24.11 9.95
C VAL A 140 -10.86 -24.47 9.10
N GLY A 141 -11.29 -23.57 8.23
CA GLY A 141 -12.36 -23.80 7.27
C GLY A 141 -11.80 -23.89 5.85
N VAL A 142 -12.23 -24.90 5.10
CA VAL A 142 -11.86 -25.10 3.70
C VAL A 142 -13.09 -24.82 2.83
N HIS A 143 -12.97 -23.86 1.91
CA HIS A 143 -14.02 -23.55 0.94
C HIS A 143 -14.12 -24.66 -0.11
N ARG A 144 -15.32 -24.85 -0.68
CA ARG A 144 -15.62 -25.90 -1.68
C ARG A 144 -14.69 -25.93 -2.90
N SER A 145 -14.12 -24.78 -3.27
CA SER A 145 -13.17 -24.72 -4.38
C SER A 145 -11.85 -25.47 -4.12
N LEU A 146 -11.59 -25.82 -2.87
CA LEU A 146 -10.46 -26.61 -2.42
C LEU A 146 -10.91 -27.94 -1.77
N ASP A 147 -11.97 -28.59 -2.25
CA ASP A 147 -12.42 -29.89 -1.70
C ASP A 147 -11.30 -30.95 -1.66
N ALA A 148 -10.41 -30.98 -2.66
CA ALA A 148 -9.25 -31.86 -2.65
C ALA A 148 -8.26 -31.57 -1.48
N LEU A 149 -8.14 -30.30 -1.05
CA LEU A 149 -7.38 -29.95 0.15
C LEU A 149 -8.07 -30.51 1.40
N PHE A 150 -9.40 -30.42 1.47
CA PHE A 150 -10.17 -30.97 2.59
C PHE A 150 -9.91 -32.48 2.73
N GLU A 151 -10.03 -33.24 1.64
CA GLU A 151 -9.77 -34.69 1.64
C GLU A 151 -8.33 -35.02 2.03
N LEU A 152 -7.35 -34.27 1.50
CA LEU A 152 -5.93 -34.44 1.81
C LEU A 152 -5.61 -34.20 3.30
N LEU A 153 -6.27 -33.21 3.93
CA LEU A 153 -6.11 -32.91 5.35
C LEU A 153 -6.82 -33.96 6.22
N LEU A 154 -8.00 -34.41 5.80
CA LEU A 154 -8.77 -35.45 6.48
C LEU A 154 -8.03 -36.78 6.49
N SER A 155 -7.39 -37.16 5.38
CA SER A 155 -6.58 -38.39 5.27
C SER A 155 -5.32 -38.41 6.17
N ARG A 156 -5.08 -37.31 6.90
CA ARG A 156 -3.94 -37.11 7.81
C ARG A 156 -4.40 -36.69 9.22
N ASP A 157 -5.67 -36.93 9.53
CA ASP A 157 -6.31 -36.63 10.81
C ASP A 157 -6.26 -35.14 11.21
N ILE A 158 -6.12 -34.24 10.23
CA ILE A 158 -6.16 -32.79 10.47
C ILE A 158 -7.61 -32.33 10.43
N LYS A 159 -8.14 -31.94 11.60
CA LYS A 159 -9.52 -31.45 11.74
C LYS A 159 -9.71 -30.12 11.03
N VAL A 160 -10.53 -30.14 9.98
CA VAL A 160 -10.95 -28.96 9.21
C VAL A 160 -12.47 -28.98 8.97
N ARG A 161 -13.08 -27.81 8.74
CA ARG A 161 -14.50 -27.70 8.40
C ARG A 161 -14.66 -27.68 6.86
N PRO A 162 -15.38 -28.63 6.25
CA PRO A 162 -15.64 -28.63 4.81
C PRO A 162 -16.64 -27.55 4.43
N ASN A 163 -16.67 -27.17 3.16
CA ASN A 163 -17.64 -26.22 2.59
C ASN A 163 -17.80 -24.93 3.42
N ALA A 164 -16.70 -24.49 4.03
CA ALA A 164 -16.71 -23.36 4.93
C ALA A 164 -17.10 -22.08 4.18
N ARG A 165 -17.91 -21.25 4.84
CA ARG A 165 -18.23 -19.89 4.42
C ARG A 165 -17.60 -18.92 5.41
N LEU A 166 -17.23 -17.73 4.94
CA LEU A 166 -16.76 -16.66 5.82
C LEU A 166 -17.85 -16.33 6.87
N GLY A 167 -17.45 -16.33 8.14
CA GLY A 167 -18.31 -16.10 9.28
C GLY A 167 -17.52 -16.01 10.59
N ASN A 168 -18.19 -15.68 11.69
CA ASN A 168 -17.56 -15.25 12.96
C ASN A 168 -16.79 -16.34 13.75
N VAL A 169 -16.65 -17.57 13.23
CA VAL A 169 -16.12 -18.72 13.99
C VAL A 169 -14.92 -19.40 13.31
N LEU A 170 -14.29 -18.75 12.32
CA LEU A 170 -13.07 -19.27 11.69
C LEU A 170 -11.86 -18.50 12.19
N GLY A 171 -10.74 -19.20 12.37
CA GLY A 171 -9.44 -18.55 12.56
C GLY A 171 -8.53 -18.69 11.35
N VAL A 172 -8.70 -19.73 10.54
CA VAL A 172 -8.06 -19.85 9.21
C VAL A 172 -9.13 -20.17 8.16
N PHE A 173 -9.04 -19.50 7.01
CA PHE A 173 -9.90 -19.77 5.86
C PHE A 173 -9.05 -20.09 4.63
N CYS A 174 -9.34 -21.24 4.01
CA CYS A 174 -8.64 -21.74 2.82
C CYS A 174 -9.55 -21.66 1.60
N ARG A 175 -9.11 -21.01 0.51
CA ARG A 175 -9.90 -20.89 -0.73
C ARG A 175 -9.04 -20.68 -1.97
N ASP A 176 -9.63 -20.81 -3.13
CA ASP A 176 -9.04 -20.35 -4.39
C ASP A 176 -9.16 -18.81 -4.58
N ALA A 177 -8.46 -18.31 -5.59
CA ALA A 177 -8.32 -16.90 -5.90
C ALA A 177 -9.33 -16.36 -6.93
N TYR A 178 -10.33 -17.15 -7.36
CA TYR A 178 -11.14 -16.83 -8.55
C TYR A 178 -12.48 -16.11 -8.27
N GLY A 179 -12.86 -15.91 -7.01
CA GLY A 179 -14.16 -15.30 -6.65
C GLY A 179 -14.03 -13.97 -5.93
N ASP A 180 -14.71 -12.94 -6.42
CA ASP A 180 -14.67 -11.54 -5.95
C ASP A 180 -15.82 -11.14 -5.00
N VAL A 181 -16.94 -11.87 -5.02
CA VAL A 181 -18.18 -11.57 -4.27
C VAL A 181 -17.95 -11.28 -2.78
N GLN A 182 -16.89 -11.82 -2.17
CA GLN A 182 -16.58 -11.67 -0.74
C GLN A 182 -15.20 -11.03 -0.49
N ALA A 183 -14.65 -10.28 -1.45
CA ALA A 183 -13.31 -9.72 -1.33
C ALA A 183 -13.16 -8.79 -0.10
N ASP A 184 -14.12 -7.90 0.14
CA ASP A 184 -14.08 -6.99 1.31
C ASP A 184 -14.26 -7.72 2.63
N ASP A 185 -15.06 -8.79 2.66
CA ASP A 185 -15.25 -9.63 3.84
C ASP A 185 -13.96 -10.36 4.21
N LEU A 186 -13.24 -10.89 3.22
CA LEU A 186 -11.92 -11.49 3.40
C LEU A 186 -10.90 -10.49 3.92
N VAL A 187 -10.85 -9.30 3.33
CA VAL A 187 -9.94 -8.24 3.78
C VAL A 187 -10.23 -7.86 5.22
N ARG A 188 -11.51 -7.72 5.61
CA ARG A 188 -11.91 -7.46 7.00
C ARG A 188 -11.58 -8.61 7.93
N PHE A 189 -11.77 -9.85 7.51
CA PHE A 189 -11.42 -11.06 8.27
C PHE A 189 -9.92 -11.10 8.60
N VAL A 190 -9.05 -10.93 7.59
CA VAL A 190 -7.60 -10.91 7.82
C VAL A 190 -7.21 -9.72 8.68
N LYS A 191 -7.73 -8.51 8.38
CA LYS A 191 -7.42 -7.31 9.19
C LYS A 191 -7.67 -7.52 10.68
N ARG A 192 -8.73 -8.26 11.04
CA ARG A 192 -9.15 -8.52 12.43
C ARG A 192 -8.35 -9.64 13.13
N GLY A 193 -7.48 -10.36 12.42
CA GLY A 193 -6.66 -11.43 13.00
C GLY A 193 -6.80 -12.79 12.33
N GLY A 194 -7.66 -12.91 11.31
CA GLY A 194 -7.83 -14.15 10.57
C GLY A 194 -6.59 -14.53 9.75
N GLY A 195 -6.38 -15.84 9.58
CA GLY A 195 -5.40 -16.40 8.66
C GLY A 195 -6.04 -16.78 7.32
N LEU A 196 -5.45 -16.34 6.20
CA LEU A 196 -5.91 -16.69 4.86
C LEU A 196 -4.87 -17.57 4.13
N LEU A 197 -5.28 -18.75 3.69
CA LEU A 197 -4.54 -19.58 2.74
C LEU A 197 -5.25 -19.49 1.39
N ILE A 198 -4.59 -18.90 0.39
CA ILE A 198 -5.20 -18.64 -0.92
C ILE A 198 -4.29 -19.06 -2.06
N GLY A 199 -4.86 -19.69 -3.08
CA GLY A 199 -4.11 -20.13 -4.26
C GLY A 199 -4.89 -19.89 -5.54
N GLY A 200 -4.17 -19.62 -6.62
CA GLY A 200 -4.74 -19.49 -7.96
C GLY A 200 -3.72 -18.94 -8.94
N GLN A 201 -4.09 -18.89 -10.22
CA GLN A 201 -3.26 -18.30 -11.28
C GLN A 201 -4.05 -17.27 -12.06
N ALA A 202 -3.38 -16.22 -12.53
CA ALA A 202 -4.04 -15.18 -13.31
C ALA A 202 -3.76 -15.28 -14.83
N SER A 203 -3.04 -16.30 -15.29
CA SER A 203 -2.71 -16.48 -16.72
C SER A 203 -3.94 -16.74 -17.59
N ASP A 204 -4.83 -17.66 -17.19
CA ASP A 204 -6.08 -17.92 -17.93
C ASP A 204 -7.00 -16.71 -17.88
N TRP A 205 -7.14 -16.10 -16.70
CA TRP A 205 -7.92 -14.88 -16.54
C TRP A 205 -7.39 -13.75 -17.44
N SER A 206 -6.06 -13.61 -17.55
CA SER A 206 -5.40 -12.61 -18.38
C SER A 206 -5.63 -12.81 -19.88
N SER A 207 -5.83 -14.06 -20.32
CA SER A 207 -6.12 -14.34 -21.73
C SER A 207 -7.48 -13.77 -22.17
N GLN A 208 -8.41 -13.65 -21.23
CA GLN A 208 -9.77 -13.16 -21.47
C GLN A 208 -9.93 -11.66 -21.21
N HIS A 209 -9.12 -11.10 -20.31
CA HIS A 209 -9.27 -9.71 -19.83
C HIS A 209 -8.06 -8.81 -20.14
N GLY A 210 -6.97 -9.38 -20.65
CA GLY A 210 -5.69 -8.69 -20.84
C GLY A 210 -4.76 -8.84 -19.64
N LYS A 211 -3.46 -9.06 -19.92
CA LYS A 211 -2.37 -9.13 -18.91
C LYS A 211 -2.29 -7.90 -18.02
N GLU A 212 -2.65 -6.80 -18.64
CA GLU A 212 -2.69 -5.46 -18.13
C GLU A 212 -3.72 -5.21 -17.01
N GLU A 213 -4.81 -5.97 -17.00
CA GLU A 213 -5.91 -5.82 -16.05
C GLU A 213 -5.73 -6.68 -14.79
N VAL A 214 -4.76 -7.60 -14.81
CA VAL A 214 -4.58 -8.60 -13.75
C VAL A 214 -4.35 -7.96 -12.39
N LEU A 215 -3.43 -6.99 -12.30
CA LEU A 215 -3.05 -6.40 -11.00
C LEU A 215 -4.21 -5.65 -10.32
N ASP A 216 -5.10 -5.06 -11.13
CA ASP A 216 -6.19 -4.23 -10.65
C ASP A 216 -7.50 -5.02 -10.45
N HIS A 217 -7.76 -6.01 -11.31
CA HIS A 217 -9.09 -6.60 -11.44
C HIS A 217 -9.15 -8.13 -11.23
N PHE A 218 -8.01 -8.83 -11.16
CA PHE A 218 -8.03 -10.26 -10.84
C PHE A 218 -8.64 -10.47 -9.43
N PRO A 219 -9.63 -11.36 -9.24
CA PRO A 219 -10.33 -11.48 -7.96
C PRO A 219 -9.43 -11.76 -6.76
N GLY A 220 -8.36 -12.54 -6.94
CA GLY A 220 -7.35 -12.78 -5.90
C GLY A 220 -6.63 -11.50 -5.49
N ASN A 221 -6.32 -10.63 -6.46
CA ASN A 221 -5.67 -9.35 -6.22
C ASN A 221 -6.57 -8.39 -5.46
N LEU A 222 -7.89 -8.44 -5.63
CA LEU A 222 -8.83 -7.68 -4.80
C LEU A 222 -8.75 -8.04 -3.31
N VAL A 223 -8.11 -9.15 -2.94
CA VAL A 223 -7.94 -9.60 -1.55
C VAL A 223 -6.50 -9.44 -1.08
N THR A 224 -5.54 -9.98 -1.83
CA THR A 224 -4.14 -10.13 -1.36
C THR A 224 -3.33 -8.85 -1.47
N ASN A 225 -3.75 -7.89 -2.31
CA ASN A 225 -3.02 -6.64 -2.51
C ASN A 225 -2.89 -5.77 -1.26
N VAL A 226 -3.82 -5.85 -0.30
CA VAL A 226 -3.74 -5.13 0.99
C VAL A 226 -2.54 -5.56 1.82
N ALA A 227 -2.05 -6.78 1.57
CA ALA A 227 -0.87 -7.39 2.16
C ALA A 227 0.33 -7.34 1.20
N GLY A 228 0.25 -6.64 0.07
CA GLY A 228 1.37 -6.47 -0.84
C GLY A 228 1.74 -7.70 -1.66
N VAL A 229 0.80 -8.65 -1.86
CA VAL A 229 1.02 -9.83 -2.72
C VAL A 229 0.04 -9.78 -3.88
N TYR A 230 0.54 -9.92 -5.10
CA TYR A 230 -0.25 -9.86 -6.32
C TYR A 230 0.02 -11.07 -7.21
N PHE A 231 -1.03 -11.71 -7.70
CA PHE A 231 -0.98 -12.64 -8.82
C PHE A 231 -0.67 -11.87 -10.10
N THR A 232 0.14 -12.44 -10.98
CA THR A 232 0.50 -11.83 -12.27
C THR A 232 0.09 -12.72 -13.45
N ALA A 233 0.13 -12.18 -14.67
CA ALA A 233 -0.03 -12.97 -15.89
C ALA A 233 1.22 -13.78 -16.28
N THR A 234 2.34 -13.58 -15.58
CA THR A 234 3.61 -14.25 -15.89
C THR A 234 3.57 -15.67 -15.35
N LEU A 235 3.95 -16.65 -16.16
CA LEU A 235 4.07 -18.04 -15.73
C LEU A 235 5.38 -18.27 -14.98
N GLY A 236 5.27 -18.92 -13.83
CA GLY A 236 6.40 -19.48 -13.08
C GLY A 236 6.86 -20.80 -13.67
N GLU A 237 8.02 -21.27 -13.25
CA GLU A 237 8.58 -22.54 -13.71
C GLU A 237 8.02 -23.76 -12.95
N HIS A 238 7.99 -24.90 -13.65
CA HIS A 238 7.87 -26.22 -13.04
C HIS A 238 9.24 -26.73 -12.62
N GLY A 239 9.28 -27.41 -11.49
CA GLY A 239 10.50 -28.04 -11.03
C GLY A 239 10.47 -28.32 -9.54
N ILE A 240 11.57 -28.90 -9.07
CA ILE A 240 11.82 -29.08 -7.64
C ILE A 240 12.73 -27.93 -7.22
N PHE A 241 12.20 -27.01 -6.42
CA PHE A 241 12.93 -25.81 -6.05
C PHE A 241 13.41 -25.90 -4.60
N PRO A 242 14.68 -25.54 -4.34
CA PRO A 242 15.21 -25.52 -2.99
C PRO A 242 14.50 -24.44 -2.16
N VAL A 243 14.28 -24.75 -0.89
CA VAL A 243 13.74 -23.83 0.10
C VAL A 243 14.88 -23.44 1.04
N PRO A 244 15.17 -22.16 1.23
CA PRO A 244 16.22 -21.75 2.16
C PRO A 244 15.80 -22.07 3.60
N GLU A 245 16.76 -22.45 4.45
CA GLU A 245 16.51 -22.74 5.88
C GLU A 245 15.95 -21.54 6.65
N THR A 246 16.22 -20.32 6.17
CA THR A 246 15.58 -19.09 6.63
C THR A 246 15.06 -18.30 5.44
N ILE A 247 13.86 -17.73 5.58
CA ILE A 247 13.23 -16.98 4.50
C ILE A 247 14.04 -15.72 4.19
N TRP A 248 14.15 -15.39 2.89
CA TRP A 248 14.88 -14.22 2.42
C TRP A 248 14.48 -12.95 3.18
N ARG A 249 15.48 -12.28 3.78
CA ARG A 249 15.28 -11.15 4.70
C ARG A 249 15.13 -9.81 3.99
N ASP A 250 15.62 -9.72 2.76
CA ASP A 250 15.62 -8.47 2.01
C ASP A 250 14.18 -8.08 1.64
N PRO A 251 13.84 -6.78 1.70
CA PRO A 251 12.62 -6.28 1.09
C PRO A 251 12.71 -6.55 -0.40
N VAL A 252 11.94 -7.53 -0.87
CA VAL A 252 11.95 -7.92 -2.28
C VAL A 252 10.84 -7.15 -2.95
N ILE A 253 11.21 -6.07 -3.64
CA ILE A 253 10.40 -5.55 -4.74
C ILE A 253 10.75 -6.43 -5.93
N THR A 254 9.95 -7.47 -6.21
CA THR A 254 10.11 -8.18 -7.48
C THR A 254 9.75 -7.19 -8.59
N ARG A 255 10.73 -6.75 -9.38
CA ARG A 255 10.46 -5.89 -10.54
C ARG A 255 9.85 -6.77 -11.62
N SER A 256 8.52 -6.90 -11.63
CA SER A 256 7.86 -7.49 -12.80
C SER A 256 8.19 -6.62 -14.02
N THR A 257 8.58 -7.24 -15.12
CA THR A 257 8.79 -6.56 -16.42
C THR A 257 7.52 -5.88 -16.93
N ASN A 258 6.36 -6.21 -16.35
CA ASN A 258 5.07 -5.54 -16.58
C ASN A 258 4.94 -4.20 -15.84
N SER A 259 5.83 -3.86 -14.89
CA SER A 259 5.75 -2.63 -14.09
C SER A 259 5.94 -1.37 -14.94
N SER A 260 6.89 -1.37 -15.89
CA SER A 260 7.12 -0.23 -16.80
C SER A 260 5.99 -0.05 -17.81
N ILE A 261 5.45 -1.14 -18.34
CA ILE A 261 4.30 -1.14 -19.27
C ILE A 261 3.06 -0.58 -18.56
N ASN A 262 2.86 -0.90 -17.27
CA ASN A 262 1.72 -0.39 -16.52
C ASN A 262 1.82 1.11 -16.23
N THR A 263 3.01 1.60 -15.85
CA THR A 263 3.25 3.03 -15.61
C THR A 263 2.94 3.89 -16.84
N GLN A 264 3.33 3.45 -18.04
CA GLN A 264 3.04 4.17 -19.28
C GLN A 264 1.54 4.34 -19.53
N ARG A 265 0.72 3.31 -19.26
CA ARG A 265 -0.73 3.39 -19.44
C ARG A 265 -1.40 4.32 -18.43
N HIS A 266 -0.95 4.28 -17.17
CA HIS A 266 -1.45 5.19 -16.14
C HIS A 266 -1.10 6.64 -16.49
N TYR A 267 0.12 6.90 -16.96
CA TYR A 267 0.55 8.19 -17.45
C TYR A 267 -0.29 8.66 -18.65
N ASN A 268 -0.49 7.79 -19.64
CA ASN A 268 -1.35 8.09 -20.81
C ASN A 268 -2.79 8.40 -20.39
N SER A 269 -3.32 7.72 -19.37
CA SER A 269 -4.68 7.98 -18.85
C SER A 269 -4.77 9.35 -18.18
N LEU A 270 -3.76 9.73 -17.39
CA LEU A 270 -3.69 11.02 -16.71
C LEU A 270 -3.56 12.18 -17.70
N LEU A 271 -2.89 11.97 -18.83
CA LEU A 271 -2.55 13.01 -19.79
C LEU A 271 -3.30 12.91 -21.13
N ARG A 272 -4.33 12.06 -21.18
CA ARG A 272 -5.12 11.82 -22.38
C ARG A 272 -5.69 13.13 -22.91
N GLY A 273 -5.29 13.49 -24.14
CA GLY A 273 -5.74 14.70 -24.84
C GLY A 273 -5.12 16.00 -24.32
N ILE A 274 -4.03 15.93 -23.53
CA ILE A 274 -3.36 17.09 -22.94
C ILE A 274 -1.95 17.21 -23.53
N PRO A 275 -1.73 18.11 -24.51
CA PRO A 275 -0.41 18.28 -25.13
C PRO A 275 0.57 19.08 -24.25
N SER A 276 0.05 19.93 -23.38
CA SER A 276 0.82 20.74 -22.44
C SER A 276 -0.02 21.06 -21.21
N ILE A 277 0.66 21.33 -20.09
CA ILE A 277 0.04 21.82 -18.86
C ILE A 277 0.56 23.24 -18.59
N ASP A 278 -0.37 24.17 -18.43
CA ASP A 278 -0.09 25.56 -18.10
C ASP A 278 0.01 25.74 -16.57
N VAL A 279 1.23 25.90 -16.08
CA VAL A 279 1.57 26.16 -14.67
C VAL A 279 1.91 27.65 -14.48
N THR A 280 1.27 28.53 -15.25
CA THR A 280 1.32 29.97 -14.99
C THR A 280 0.22 30.40 -14.03
N GLY A 281 0.46 31.48 -13.29
CA GLY A 281 -0.47 32.02 -12.30
C GLY A 281 0.25 32.69 -11.15
N ASP A 282 -0.52 33.22 -10.20
CA ASP A 282 -0.02 33.84 -8.97
C ASP A 282 0.19 32.77 -7.88
N PHE A 283 1.07 31.81 -8.15
CA PHE A 283 1.51 30.80 -7.20
C PHE A 283 2.91 30.30 -7.58
N ILE A 284 3.63 29.69 -6.64
CA ILE A 284 4.95 29.10 -6.90
C ILE A 284 4.91 27.63 -6.45
N PRO A 285 4.99 26.65 -7.37
CA PRO A 285 5.00 25.25 -6.98
C PRO A 285 6.29 24.90 -6.21
N CYS A 286 6.27 23.84 -5.40
CA CYS A 286 7.52 23.23 -4.90
C CYS A 286 8.06 22.14 -5.85
N LYS A 287 9.30 21.68 -5.67
CA LYS A 287 9.75 20.42 -6.26
C LYS A 287 9.13 19.24 -5.48
N LEU A 288 8.61 18.24 -6.20
CA LEU A 288 8.32 16.92 -5.66
C LEU A 288 9.53 16.00 -5.79
N LEU A 289 9.77 15.18 -4.77
CA LEU A 289 10.77 14.12 -4.74
C LEU A 289 10.05 12.76 -4.79
N LEU A 290 10.52 11.88 -5.68
CA LEU A 290 9.98 10.53 -5.85
C LEU A 290 10.99 9.51 -5.37
N SER A 291 10.62 8.69 -4.38
CA SER A 291 11.44 7.58 -3.89
C SER A 291 10.70 6.24 -3.95
N GLY A 292 9.39 6.26 -4.26
CA GLY A 292 8.55 5.07 -4.31
C GLY A 292 8.70 4.34 -5.64
N ASP A 293 8.76 3.01 -5.59
CA ASP A 293 8.77 2.14 -6.77
C ASP A 293 7.46 2.18 -7.58
N GLN A 294 6.38 2.61 -6.95
CA GLN A 294 5.06 2.82 -7.55
C GLN A 294 4.75 4.30 -7.82
N ALA A 295 5.67 5.21 -7.48
CA ALA A 295 5.56 6.63 -7.79
C ALA A 295 6.18 6.91 -9.16
N PHE A 296 5.52 7.74 -9.95
CA PHE A 296 6.02 8.16 -11.25
C PHE A 296 5.72 9.63 -11.50
N PRO A 297 6.61 10.33 -12.24
CA PRO A 297 6.40 11.72 -12.60
C PRO A 297 5.30 11.81 -13.66
N VAL A 298 4.41 12.80 -13.50
CA VAL A 298 3.34 13.11 -14.46
C VAL A 298 3.66 14.41 -15.19
N LEU A 299 4.14 15.42 -14.47
CA LEU A 299 4.59 16.69 -15.05
C LEU A 299 5.98 17.04 -14.52
N VAL A 300 6.88 17.34 -15.45
CA VAL A 300 8.27 17.70 -15.17
C VAL A 300 8.58 19.02 -15.87
N ASP A 301 9.21 19.95 -15.17
CA ASP A 301 9.60 21.23 -15.75
C ASP A 301 10.91 21.15 -16.57
N LEU A 302 11.30 22.28 -17.15
CA LEU A 302 12.52 22.38 -17.98
C LEU A 302 13.81 22.14 -17.19
N LYS A 303 13.78 22.28 -15.86
CA LYS A 303 14.88 21.95 -14.93
C LYS A 303 14.80 20.51 -14.42
N ARG A 304 13.96 19.66 -15.01
CA ARG A 304 13.76 18.26 -14.61
C ARG A 304 13.20 18.11 -13.19
N GLN A 305 12.49 19.11 -12.69
CA GLN A 305 11.83 19.06 -11.40
C GLN A 305 10.42 18.52 -11.57
N VAL A 306 10.02 17.57 -10.73
CA VAL A 306 8.67 17.00 -10.75
C VAL A 306 7.70 18.00 -10.11
N LEU A 307 6.66 18.40 -10.85
CA LEU A 307 5.61 19.31 -10.39
C LEU A 307 4.27 18.60 -10.17
N ILE A 308 4.04 17.48 -10.86
CA ILE A 308 2.91 16.58 -10.61
C ILE A 308 3.46 15.16 -10.59
N ALA A 309 3.04 14.39 -9.59
CA ALA A 309 3.35 12.98 -9.47
C ALA A 309 2.09 12.16 -9.25
N ALA A 310 2.16 10.90 -9.63
CA ALA A 310 1.12 9.93 -9.30
C ALA A 310 1.77 8.69 -8.68
N ALA A 311 1.03 8.02 -7.80
CA ALA A 311 1.51 6.82 -7.13
C ALA A 311 0.39 5.85 -6.80
N HIS A 312 0.71 4.56 -6.76
CA HIS A 312 -0.15 3.56 -6.13
C HIS A 312 0.26 3.34 -4.68
N TYR A 313 -0.73 3.17 -3.79
CA TYR A 313 -0.48 2.77 -2.41
C TYR A 313 -1.57 1.81 -1.91
N GLY A 314 -1.17 0.57 -1.62
CA GLY A 314 -2.12 -0.51 -1.33
C GLY A 314 -3.05 -0.75 -2.51
N LYS A 315 -4.36 -0.65 -2.28
CA LYS A 315 -5.42 -0.72 -3.30
C LYS A 315 -5.68 0.60 -4.02
N GLY A 316 -5.26 1.72 -3.44
CA GLY A 316 -5.65 3.05 -3.88
C GLY A 316 -4.58 3.73 -4.70
N ARG A 317 -4.90 4.96 -5.08
CA ARG A 317 -4.13 5.80 -5.99
C ARG A 317 -4.00 7.20 -5.41
N MET A 318 -2.88 7.86 -5.64
CA MET A 318 -2.63 9.24 -5.27
C MET A 318 -2.21 10.04 -6.49
N VAL A 319 -2.75 11.25 -6.64
CA VAL A 319 -2.23 12.29 -7.53
C VAL A 319 -1.82 13.46 -6.64
N VAL A 320 -0.57 13.87 -6.77
CA VAL A 320 0.06 14.90 -5.94
C VAL A 320 0.50 16.06 -6.82
N THR A 321 0.01 17.27 -6.54
CA THR A 321 0.43 18.50 -7.23
C THR A 321 1.30 19.36 -6.32
N ALA A 322 2.34 19.96 -6.90
CA ALA A 322 3.31 20.80 -6.21
C ALA A 322 2.78 22.14 -5.67
N HIS A 323 1.49 22.42 -5.86
CA HIS A 323 0.76 23.51 -5.27
C HIS A 323 -0.73 23.16 -5.23
N GLU A 324 -1.48 23.64 -4.24
CA GLU A 324 -2.94 23.46 -4.16
C GLU A 324 -3.69 24.27 -5.24
N ALA A 325 -3.09 25.35 -5.75
CA ALA A 325 -3.65 26.14 -6.85
C ALA A 325 -3.75 25.33 -8.16
N MET A 326 -2.82 24.38 -8.37
CA MET A 326 -2.81 23.50 -9.56
C MET A 326 -3.99 22.54 -9.62
N ILE A 327 -4.74 22.38 -8.52
CA ILE A 327 -5.98 21.60 -8.49
C ILE A 327 -7.21 22.49 -8.30
N GLN A 328 -7.09 23.80 -8.51
CA GLN A 328 -8.20 24.75 -8.31
C GLN A 328 -8.40 25.70 -9.49
N LEU A 329 -7.36 25.93 -10.29
CA LEU A 329 -7.42 26.88 -11.41
C LEU A 329 -8.01 26.25 -12.69
N PRO A 330 -8.81 27.01 -13.48
CA PRO A 330 -9.50 26.49 -14.66
C PRO A 330 -8.58 25.84 -15.72
N GLN A 331 -7.35 26.34 -15.90
CA GLN A 331 -6.42 25.77 -16.89
C GLN A 331 -6.02 24.32 -16.58
N PHE A 332 -6.15 23.88 -15.32
CA PHE A 332 -5.88 22.50 -14.93
C PHE A 332 -7.10 21.59 -15.06
N LEU A 333 -8.29 22.11 -15.40
CA LEU A 333 -9.52 21.32 -15.45
C LEU A 333 -9.43 20.06 -16.33
N PRO A 334 -8.83 20.09 -17.54
CA PRO A 334 -8.66 18.86 -18.33
C PRO A 334 -7.86 17.79 -17.57
N PHE A 335 -6.76 18.19 -16.93
CA PHE A 335 -5.94 17.30 -16.12
C PHE A 335 -6.70 16.79 -14.88
N ILE A 336 -7.40 17.67 -14.17
CA ILE A 336 -8.20 17.30 -12.99
C ILE A 336 -9.27 16.27 -13.38
N LYS A 337 -9.94 16.42 -14.53
CA LYS A 337 -10.91 15.43 -15.04
C LYS A 337 -10.27 14.05 -15.25
N ASN A 338 -9.10 14.00 -15.89
CA ASN A 338 -8.36 12.76 -16.08
C ASN A 338 -7.87 12.16 -14.76
N ALA A 339 -7.37 12.99 -13.84
CA ALA A 339 -6.94 12.59 -12.51
C ALA A 339 -8.09 11.97 -11.71
N LEU A 340 -9.26 12.62 -11.67
CA LEU A 340 -10.46 12.09 -11.00
C LEU A 340 -10.91 10.76 -11.61
N GLY A 341 -10.83 10.62 -12.95
CA GLY A 341 -11.12 9.36 -13.63
C GLY A 341 -10.14 8.25 -13.25
N TRP A 342 -8.85 8.57 -13.20
CA TRP A 342 -7.80 7.61 -12.85
C TRP A 342 -7.81 7.22 -11.37
N LEU A 343 -8.15 8.16 -10.48
CA LEU A 343 -8.30 7.95 -9.04
C LEU A 343 -9.54 7.13 -8.67
N LYS A 344 -10.49 6.96 -9.59
CA LYS A 344 -11.76 6.28 -9.38
C LYS A 344 -11.72 4.85 -9.97
N PRO A 345 -11.40 3.82 -9.17
CA PRO A 345 -11.28 2.45 -9.68
C PRO A 345 -12.64 1.79 -9.97
N THR A 346 -13.76 2.26 -9.40
CA THR A 346 -15.09 1.68 -9.69
C THR A 346 -16.12 2.75 -10.04
N PRO A 347 -17.23 2.41 -10.74
CA PRO A 347 -18.27 3.39 -11.08
C PRO A 347 -19.10 3.87 -9.86
N LYS A 348 -19.10 3.13 -8.75
CA LYS A 348 -20.02 3.33 -7.62
C LYS A 348 -19.43 4.21 -6.51
N LYS A 349 -20.03 5.40 -6.35
CA LYS A 349 -19.92 6.40 -5.26
C LYS A 349 -18.84 7.50 -5.44
N ARG A 350 -18.77 8.35 -4.40
CA ARG A 350 -18.80 9.84 -4.43
C ARG A 350 -17.40 10.45 -4.40
N ILE A 351 -17.25 11.59 -5.05
CA ILE A 351 -16.06 12.45 -4.95
C ILE A 351 -16.34 13.48 -3.86
N GLY A 352 -15.54 13.50 -2.80
CA GLY A 352 -15.60 14.51 -1.74
C GLY A 352 -14.50 15.55 -1.92
N VAL A 353 -14.84 16.83 -1.78
CA VAL A 353 -13.87 17.94 -1.84
C VAL A 353 -13.88 18.64 -0.49
N HIS A 354 -12.73 18.67 0.19
CA HIS A 354 -12.56 19.34 1.47
C HIS A 354 -12.74 20.87 1.33
N ARG A 355 -13.20 21.54 2.40
CA ARG A 355 -13.42 23.01 2.41
C ARG A 355 -12.22 23.86 2.01
N SER A 356 -11.00 23.35 2.21
CA SER A 356 -9.78 24.06 1.80
C SER A 356 -9.67 24.23 0.28
N LEU A 357 -10.46 23.49 -0.50
CA LEU A 357 -10.49 23.54 -1.95
C LEU A 357 -11.88 23.99 -2.47
N GLU A 358 -12.44 25.05 -1.89
CA GLU A 358 -13.74 25.60 -2.31
C GLU A 358 -13.75 25.97 -3.82
N ALA A 359 -12.65 26.54 -4.33
CA ALA A 359 -12.52 26.87 -5.75
C ALA A 359 -12.57 25.61 -6.65
N LEU A 360 -12.00 24.48 -6.22
CA LEU A 360 -12.14 23.21 -6.93
C LEU A 360 -13.61 22.75 -6.94
N SER A 361 -14.32 22.88 -5.81
CA SER A 361 -15.74 22.52 -5.75
C SER A 361 -16.56 23.31 -6.76
N MET A 362 -16.38 24.64 -6.83
CA MET A 362 -17.05 25.50 -7.81
C MET A 362 -16.67 25.13 -9.25
N LEU A 363 -15.39 24.89 -9.51
CA LEU A 363 -14.90 24.52 -10.83
C LEU A 363 -15.50 23.18 -11.31
N LEU A 364 -15.58 22.16 -10.45
CA LEU A 364 -16.13 20.86 -10.79
C LEU A 364 -17.66 20.91 -11.00
N LEU A 365 -18.38 21.59 -10.10
CA LEU A 365 -19.84 21.71 -10.17
C LEU A 365 -20.28 22.49 -11.42
N SER A 366 -19.64 23.62 -11.71
CA SER A 366 -19.92 24.41 -12.93
C SER A 366 -19.65 23.63 -14.23
N ASN A 367 -18.84 22.57 -14.16
CA ASN A 367 -18.52 21.69 -15.27
C ASN A 367 -19.29 20.35 -15.24
N GLY A 368 -20.37 20.27 -14.46
CA GLY A 368 -21.28 19.11 -14.44
C GLY A 368 -20.74 17.87 -13.72
N ILE A 369 -19.65 18.00 -12.97
CA ILE A 369 -19.06 16.89 -12.22
C ILE A 369 -19.73 16.83 -10.84
N LYS A 370 -20.39 15.70 -10.54
CA LYS A 370 -21.07 15.49 -9.27
C LYS A 370 -20.05 15.25 -8.15
N ILE A 371 -20.04 16.16 -7.17
CA ILE A 371 -19.17 16.12 -6.00
C ILE A 371 -19.95 16.42 -4.71
N GLN A 372 -19.38 16.07 -3.56
CA GLN A 372 -19.80 16.52 -2.24
C GLN A 372 -18.85 17.65 -1.80
N PRO A 373 -19.31 18.92 -1.77
CA PRO A 373 -18.51 20.05 -1.29
C PRO A 373 -18.43 20.04 0.24
N ASP A 374 -17.41 20.69 0.81
CA ASP A 374 -17.11 20.69 2.27
C ASP A 374 -17.19 19.28 2.87
N ALA A 375 -16.64 18.30 2.16
CA ALA A 375 -16.63 16.92 2.60
C ALA A 375 -15.59 16.70 3.71
N THR A 376 -15.98 15.95 4.73
CA THR A 376 -15.07 15.28 5.65
C THR A 376 -14.73 13.89 5.12
N LEU A 377 -13.56 13.35 5.51
CA LEU A 377 -13.18 12.00 5.15
C LEU A 377 -14.14 10.98 5.77
N GLU A 378 -14.79 10.17 4.94
CA GLU A 378 -15.75 9.14 5.34
C GLU A 378 -15.56 7.87 4.49
N ASP A 379 -15.91 6.71 5.04
CA ASP A 379 -15.83 5.40 4.35
C ASP A 379 -16.67 5.32 3.06
N SER A 380 -17.60 6.26 2.84
CA SER A 380 -18.48 6.27 1.67
C SER A 380 -17.89 6.95 0.42
N LEU A 381 -16.77 7.66 0.57
CA LEU A 381 -16.08 8.35 -0.50
C LEU A 381 -15.22 7.36 -1.31
N GLU A 382 -15.14 7.56 -2.62
CA GLU A 382 -14.15 6.86 -3.46
C GLU A 382 -12.94 7.74 -3.76
N VAL A 383 -13.17 9.05 -3.94
CA VAL A 383 -12.11 10.02 -4.16
C VAL A 383 -12.26 11.14 -3.15
N PHE A 384 -11.15 11.53 -2.53
CA PHE A 384 -11.08 12.68 -1.64
C PHE A 384 -10.06 13.69 -2.15
N CYS A 385 -10.48 14.95 -2.27
CA CYS A 385 -9.66 16.06 -2.71
C CYS A 385 -9.39 17.01 -1.54
N ARG A 386 -8.11 17.30 -1.25
CA ARG A 386 -7.71 18.15 -0.11
C ARG A 386 -6.35 18.83 -0.35
N ASP A 387 -6.06 19.90 0.37
CA ASP A 387 -4.74 20.53 0.46
C ASP A 387 -3.75 19.76 1.37
N ALA A 388 -2.47 20.09 1.31
CA ALA A 388 -1.41 19.34 1.98
C ALA A 388 -1.00 19.89 3.37
N TYR A 389 -1.83 20.73 4.00
CA TYR A 389 -1.42 21.55 5.15
C TYR A 389 -1.93 21.08 6.52
N ASP A 390 -2.79 20.06 6.56
CA ASP A 390 -3.38 19.52 7.80
C ASP A 390 -2.98 18.05 8.00
N SER A 391 -2.43 17.74 9.17
CA SER A 391 -2.02 16.39 9.56
C SER A 391 -2.97 15.69 10.53
N ALA A 392 -4.06 16.34 10.98
CA ALA A 392 -4.97 15.80 11.98
C ALA A 392 -5.58 14.44 11.57
N GLN A 393 -5.74 14.20 10.26
CA GLN A 393 -6.30 12.97 9.69
C GLN A 393 -5.28 12.20 8.83
N ALA A 394 -3.97 12.38 9.06
CA ALA A 394 -2.94 11.77 8.21
C ALA A 394 -3.05 10.23 8.17
N ASP A 395 -3.17 9.58 9.33
CA ASP A 395 -3.31 8.13 9.41
C ASP A 395 -4.60 7.62 8.74
N ASP A 396 -5.70 8.34 8.89
CA ASP A 396 -6.97 7.99 8.27
C ASP A 396 -6.91 8.12 6.75
N LEU A 397 -6.25 9.16 6.22
CA LEU A 397 -6.00 9.33 4.79
C LEU A 397 -5.12 8.20 4.23
N VAL A 398 -4.05 7.84 4.95
CA VAL A 398 -3.19 6.71 4.58
C VAL A 398 -4.01 5.42 4.55
N GLN A 399 -4.87 5.18 5.54
CA GLN A 399 -5.74 4.00 5.56
C GLN A 399 -6.80 4.02 4.45
N PHE A 400 -7.36 5.19 4.14
CA PHE A 400 -8.33 5.38 3.08
C PHE A 400 -7.73 4.99 1.73
N VAL A 401 -6.55 5.54 1.38
CA VAL A 401 -5.86 5.18 0.13
C VAL A 401 -5.46 3.71 0.14
N LYS A 402 -4.88 3.21 1.24
CA LYS A 402 -4.47 1.81 1.34
C LYS A 402 -5.61 0.82 1.05
N ARG A 403 -6.85 1.18 1.39
CA ARG A 403 -8.06 0.35 1.19
C ARG A 403 -8.67 0.45 -0.21
N GLY A 404 -8.25 1.41 -1.04
CA GLY A 404 -8.77 1.58 -2.40
C GLY A 404 -9.24 2.98 -2.73
N GLY A 405 -9.19 3.91 -1.77
CA GLY A 405 -9.53 5.31 -2.01
C GLY A 405 -8.55 6.00 -2.95
N GLY A 406 -9.06 6.94 -3.75
CA GLY A 406 -8.29 7.87 -4.56
C GLY A 406 -8.06 9.18 -3.81
N LEU A 407 -6.81 9.62 -3.71
CA LEU A 407 -6.45 10.92 -3.11
C LEU A 407 -5.93 11.88 -4.18
N LEU A 408 -6.60 13.02 -4.35
CA LEU A 408 -6.06 14.17 -5.06
C LEU A 408 -5.60 15.20 -4.04
N ILE A 409 -4.29 15.43 -3.94
CA ILE A 409 -3.71 16.30 -2.92
C ILE A 409 -2.75 17.31 -3.53
N GLY A 410 -2.85 18.56 -3.09
CA GLY A 410 -2.00 19.64 -3.57
C GLY A 410 -1.49 20.52 -2.44
N GLY A 411 -0.27 21.03 -2.57
CA GLY A 411 0.28 21.98 -1.62
C GLY A 411 1.73 22.29 -1.92
N GLN A 412 2.32 23.23 -1.18
CA GLN A 412 3.74 23.52 -1.26
C GLN A 412 4.39 23.52 0.11
N ALA A 413 5.62 23.00 0.19
CA ALA A 413 6.34 22.90 1.45
C ALA A 413 7.44 23.97 1.62
N TRP A 414 7.73 24.77 0.60
CA TRP A 414 8.78 25.80 0.68
C TRP A 414 8.40 26.91 1.66
N LEU A 415 7.16 27.40 1.63
CA LEU A 415 6.68 28.42 2.57
C LEU A 415 6.56 27.84 3.97
N TRP A 416 6.04 26.61 4.07
CA TRP A 416 5.96 25.89 5.34
C TRP A 416 7.35 25.72 5.98
N SER A 417 8.41 25.59 5.17
CA SER A 417 9.78 25.43 5.66
C SER A 417 10.36 26.69 6.30
N HIS A 418 9.81 27.89 6.06
CA HIS A 418 10.35 29.14 6.61
C HIS A 418 10.33 29.16 8.15
N PRO A 419 9.19 28.94 8.83
CA PRO A 419 9.17 28.86 10.29
C PRO A 419 9.60 27.50 10.86
N HIS A 420 9.65 26.43 10.06
CA HIS A 420 9.89 25.06 10.56
C HIS A 420 11.27 24.49 10.25
N GLY A 421 12.07 25.14 9.40
CA GLY A 421 13.36 24.67 8.95
C GLY A 421 13.27 23.64 7.80
N LYS A 422 14.16 23.79 6.82
CA LYS A 422 14.18 22.98 5.57
C LYS A 422 14.41 21.50 5.82
N GLU A 423 15.25 21.16 6.81
CA GLU A 423 15.59 19.77 7.16
C GLU A 423 14.39 18.96 7.65
N GLY A 424 13.40 19.62 8.23
CA GLY A 424 12.21 18.97 8.76
C GLY A 424 11.12 18.71 7.73
N VAL A 425 11.22 19.22 6.51
CA VAL A 425 10.13 19.16 5.52
C VAL A 425 9.76 17.72 5.17
N LEU A 426 10.75 16.89 4.81
CA LEU A 426 10.49 15.50 4.41
C LEU A 426 9.84 14.68 5.53
N ALA A 427 10.14 14.99 6.79
CA ALA A 427 9.67 14.23 7.94
C ALA A 427 8.40 14.80 8.61
N ARG A 428 8.12 16.10 8.45
CA ARG A 428 7.10 16.80 9.28
C ARG A 428 6.11 17.64 8.49
N PHE A 429 6.34 17.91 7.21
CA PHE A 429 5.32 18.60 6.41
C PHE A 429 4.05 17.74 6.38
N PRO A 430 2.86 18.28 6.71
CA PRO A 430 1.64 17.49 6.83
C PRO A 430 1.34 16.62 5.61
N GLY A 431 1.50 17.15 4.40
CA GLY A 431 1.37 16.38 3.16
C GLY A 431 2.30 15.17 3.09
N ASN A 432 3.55 15.30 3.57
CA ASN A 432 4.53 14.21 3.55
C ASN A 432 4.19 13.09 4.53
N LEU A 433 3.44 13.37 5.60
CA LEU A 433 2.92 12.32 6.50
C LEU A 433 1.88 11.44 5.80
N VAL A 434 1.27 11.92 4.71
CA VAL A 434 0.26 11.20 3.92
C VAL A 434 0.87 10.61 2.65
N THR A 435 1.53 11.42 1.82
CA THR A 435 2.02 10.99 0.50
C THR A 435 3.35 10.23 0.56
N GLY A 436 4.11 10.40 1.65
CA GLY A 436 5.41 9.75 1.84
C GLY A 436 5.34 8.22 1.88
N VAL A 437 4.21 7.66 2.32
CA VAL A 437 3.97 6.19 2.29
C VAL A 437 3.92 5.62 0.87
N ALA A 438 3.59 6.46 -0.12
CA ALA A 438 3.61 6.13 -1.54
C ALA A 438 4.92 6.55 -2.21
N GLY A 439 5.86 7.11 -1.44
CA GLY A 439 7.15 7.58 -1.94
C GLY A 439 7.08 8.87 -2.76
N VAL A 440 6.10 9.73 -2.49
CA VAL A 440 6.01 11.08 -3.08
C VAL A 440 6.15 12.11 -1.96
N TYR A 441 7.10 13.03 -2.08
CA TYR A 441 7.40 14.02 -1.06
C TYR A 441 7.41 15.44 -1.62
N PHE A 442 6.74 16.36 -0.94
CA PHE A 442 6.90 17.80 -1.09
C PHE A 442 8.25 18.23 -0.51
N THR A 443 8.97 19.13 -1.21
CA THR A 443 10.29 19.61 -0.76
C THR A 443 10.28 21.10 -0.44
N ALA A 444 11.31 21.56 0.27
CA ALA A 444 11.51 22.97 0.60
C ALA A 444 11.97 23.83 -0.61
N LYS A 445 12.12 23.23 -1.80
CA LYS A 445 12.63 23.90 -2.99
C LYS A 445 11.46 24.37 -3.85
N GLU A 446 11.56 25.59 -4.35
CA GLU A 446 10.65 26.11 -5.38
C GLU A 446 10.88 25.38 -6.71
N GLY A 447 9.79 25.15 -7.43
CA GLY A 447 9.74 24.67 -8.80
C GLY A 447 9.52 25.82 -9.78
N GLN A 448 9.43 25.52 -11.09
CA GLN A 448 9.23 26.53 -12.10
C GLN A 448 7.76 26.75 -12.47
N ASN A 449 7.41 28.01 -12.72
CA ASN A 449 6.21 28.36 -13.47
C ASN A 449 6.50 28.33 -14.98
N GLY A 450 5.48 28.01 -15.77
CA GLY A 450 5.57 27.99 -17.23
C GLY A 450 4.55 27.06 -17.86
N ILE A 451 4.58 27.00 -19.19
CA ILE A 451 3.80 26.04 -19.98
C ILE A 451 4.73 24.90 -20.34
N PHE A 452 4.41 23.69 -19.87
CA PHE A 452 5.27 22.53 -20.05
C PHE A 452 4.61 21.53 -20.98
N ALA A 453 5.34 21.14 -22.03
CA ALA A 453 4.90 20.09 -22.94
C ALA A 453 4.86 18.74 -22.23
N VAL A 454 3.89 17.92 -22.61
CA VAL A 454 3.72 16.57 -22.10
C VAL A 454 4.34 15.60 -23.11
N PRO A 455 5.43 14.89 -22.79
CA PRO A 455 5.99 13.90 -23.70
C PRO A 455 5.07 12.69 -23.84
N GLU A 456 5.15 12.01 -24.99
CA GLU A 456 4.37 10.78 -25.27
C GLU A 456 4.70 9.64 -24.29
N ASN A 457 5.95 9.58 -23.82
CA ASN A 457 6.42 8.55 -22.91
C ASN A 457 6.69 9.10 -21.51
N VAL A 458 6.48 8.25 -20.50
CA VAL A 458 6.86 8.52 -19.11
C VAL A 458 8.34 8.87 -19.06
N TRP A 459 8.67 9.87 -18.26
CA TRP A 459 10.05 10.25 -17.99
C TRP A 459 10.81 9.10 -17.31
N ASN A 460 11.61 8.37 -18.08
CA ASN A 460 12.42 7.24 -17.61
C ASN A 460 13.88 7.62 -17.25
N ASP A 461 14.17 8.92 -17.10
CA ASP A 461 15.51 9.40 -16.78
C ASP A 461 15.79 9.25 -15.27
N PRO A 462 16.83 8.49 -14.86
CA PRO A 462 17.18 8.28 -13.45
C PRO A 462 17.45 9.58 -12.68
N SER A 463 17.81 10.68 -13.37
CA SER A 463 18.04 11.99 -12.75
C SER A 463 16.78 12.69 -12.23
N ILE A 464 15.59 12.23 -12.66
CA ILE A 464 14.29 12.81 -12.25
C ILE A 464 13.82 12.23 -10.91
N ALA A 465 14.32 11.05 -10.52
CA ALA A 465 13.99 10.37 -9.27
C ALA A 465 14.97 10.68 -8.11
N GLN A 466 15.88 11.65 -8.27
CA GLN A 466 16.90 12.02 -7.27
C GLN A 466 16.62 13.36 -6.56
#